data_AF-A0AAW7Q8K8-F1
#
_entry.id   AF-A0AAW7Q8K8-F1
#
_cell.length_a   1.000
_cell.length_b   1.000
_cell.length_c   1.000
_cell.angle_alpha   90.00
_cell.angle_beta   90.00
_cell.angle_gamma   90.00
#
_symmetry.space_group_name_H-M   'P 1'
#
loop_
_entity.id
_entity.type
_entity.pdbx_description
1 polymer ?
#
loop_
_entity_poly.entity_id
_entity_poly.type
_entity_poly.pdbx_seq_one_letter_code
_entity_poly.pdbx_strand_id
1 'polypeptide(L)'
;MLNITVLTSVAKSALVGAVATKLVDTFVSTKINNKFEQNKWLRSTKLELFSKLTEEIIVVDLENFKTQIKEIKRTCAKIILLVNDRNLENKIEDYLNRLNKFSQNEKIDKNALTLVNKDMISYLQKNIRL
;
A
#
# COMPACT_ATOMS: atom_id res chain seq x y z
N MET A 1 13.44 -49.93 43.60
CA MET A 1 13.45 -49.92 42.12
C MET A 1 12.79 -48.63 41.65
N LEU A 2 13.56 -47.69 41.09
CA LEU A 2 13.00 -46.47 40.50
C LEU A 2 12.13 -46.87 39.32
N ASN A 3 10.84 -46.55 39.39
CA ASN A 3 9.81 -47.00 38.47
C ASN A 3 10.08 -46.40 37.08
N ILE A 4 10.77 -47.15 36.22
CA ILE A 4 11.15 -46.79 34.84
C ILE A 4 9.92 -46.33 34.04
N THR A 5 8.73 -46.83 34.40
CA THR A 5 7.43 -46.43 33.85
C THR A 5 7.06 -44.97 34.14
N VAL A 6 7.43 -44.44 35.31
CA VAL A 6 7.18 -43.02 35.68
C VAL A 6 8.15 -42.10 34.95
N LEU A 7 9.43 -42.47 34.86
CA LEU A 7 10.45 -41.71 34.11
C LEU A 7 10.14 -41.66 32.61
N THR A 8 9.71 -42.77 32.01
CA THR A 8 9.30 -42.81 30.60
C THR A 8 7.99 -42.08 30.32
N SER A 9 7.05 -42.07 31.27
CA SER A 9 5.82 -41.28 31.17
C SER A 9 6.11 -39.76 31.24
N VAL A 10 6.93 -39.31 32.19
CA VAL A 10 7.30 -37.88 32.32
C VAL A 10 8.11 -37.42 31.10
N ALA A 11 9.01 -38.25 30.58
CA ALA A 11 9.77 -37.95 29.36
C ALA A 11 8.87 -37.86 28.11
N LYS A 12 7.89 -38.76 27.97
CA LYS A 12 6.90 -38.69 26.87
C LYS A 12 6.02 -37.44 26.98
N SER A 13 5.55 -37.10 28.18
CA SER A 13 4.75 -35.89 28.43
C SER A 13 5.54 -34.60 28.20
N ALA A 14 6.82 -34.56 28.59
CA ALA A 14 7.72 -33.43 28.31
C ALA A 14 8.04 -33.30 26.82
N LEU A 15 8.20 -34.41 26.09
CA LEU A 15 8.35 -34.42 24.63
C LEU A 15 7.10 -33.90 23.93
N VAL A 16 5.91 -34.35 24.31
CA VAL A 16 4.64 -33.87 23.75
C VAL A 16 4.43 -32.39 24.09
N GLY A 17 4.77 -31.96 25.31
CA GLY A 17 4.75 -30.57 25.73
C GLY A 17 5.73 -29.68 24.95
N ALA A 18 6.95 -30.16 24.70
CA ALA A 18 7.96 -29.44 23.92
C ALA A 18 7.58 -29.32 22.44
N VAL A 19 7.02 -30.38 21.85
CA VAL A 19 6.52 -30.36 20.46
C VAL A 19 5.32 -29.42 20.33
N ALA A 20 4.35 -29.48 21.25
CA ALA A 20 3.20 -28.58 21.26
C ALA A 20 3.62 -27.10 21.42
N THR A 21 4.53 -26.82 22.35
CA THR A 21 5.04 -25.45 22.58
C THR A 21 5.78 -24.93 21.35
N LYS A 22 6.64 -25.74 20.73
CA LYS A 22 7.39 -25.36 19.52
C LYS A 22 6.47 -25.11 18.31
N LEU A 23 5.39 -25.88 18.18
CA LEU A 23 4.39 -25.65 17.14
C LEU A 23 3.64 -24.33 17.37
N VAL A 24 3.19 -24.05 18.60
CA VAL A 24 2.54 -22.78 18.95
C VAL A 24 3.48 -21.61 18.70
N ASP A 25 4.72 -21.69 19.15
CA ASP A 25 5.75 -20.66 18.93
C ASP A 25 6.01 -20.45 17.45
N THR A 26 6.08 -21.53 16.66
CA THR A 26 6.24 -21.44 15.20
C THR A 26 5.02 -20.80 14.56
N PHE A 27 3.79 -21.16 14.95
CA PHE A 27 2.56 -20.57 14.42
C PHE A 27 2.43 -19.08 14.74
N VAL A 28 2.73 -18.68 15.98
CA VAL A 28 2.69 -17.29 16.43
C VAL A 28 3.79 -16.49 15.74
N SER A 29 5.02 -17.00 15.70
CA SER A 29 6.15 -16.35 15.01
C SER A 29 5.89 -16.21 13.51
N THR A 30 5.34 -17.24 12.87
CA THR A 30 5.00 -17.19 11.43
C THR A 30 3.90 -16.16 11.18
N LYS A 31 2.87 -16.09 12.04
CA LYS A 31 1.80 -15.09 11.91
C LYS A 31 2.32 -13.66 12.10
N ILE A 32 3.19 -13.43 13.08
CA ILE A 32 3.80 -12.12 13.34
C ILE A 32 4.74 -11.73 12.20
N ASN A 33 5.59 -12.65 11.76
CA ASN A 33 6.54 -12.43 10.66
C ASN A 33 5.80 -12.15 9.35
N ASN A 34 4.73 -12.90 9.04
CA ASN A 34 3.90 -12.66 7.87
C ASN A 34 3.24 -11.29 7.91
N LYS A 35 2.76 -10.84 9.08
CA LYS A 35 2.18 -9.51 9.23
C LYS A 35 3.24 -8.40 9.06
N PHE A 36 4.46 -8.62 9.57
CA PHE A 36 5.57 -7.69 9.41
C PHE A 36 5.98 -7.54 7.93
N GLU A 37 6.15 -8.66 7.23
CA GLU A 37 6.48 -8.68 5.80
C GLU A 37 5.35 -8.07 4.95
N GLN A 38 4.08 -8.37 5.27
CA GLN A 38 2.94 -7.73 4.61
C GLN A 38 2.95 -6.21 4.80
N ASN A 39 3.24 -5.72 6.01
CA ASN A 39 3.32 -4.28 6.27
C ASN A 39 4.49 -3.63 5.52
N LYS A 40 5.65 -4.29 5.49
CA LYS A 40 6.83 -3.81 4.76
C LYS A 40 6.57 -3.77 3.26
N TRP A 41 5.96 -4.82 2.71
CA TRP A 41 5.51 -4.89 1.33
C TRP A 41 4.53 -3.76 1.02
N LEU A 42 3.48 -3.60 1.83
CA LEU A 42 2.48 -2.55 1.66
C LEU A 42 3.11 -1.15 1.66
N ARG A 43 4.04 -0.89 2.58
CA ARG A 43 4.78 0.39 2.64
C ARG A 43 5.60 0.62 1.37
N SER A 44 6.32 -0.39 0.90
CA SER A 44 7.12 -0.31 -0.31
C SER A 44 6.26 -0.07 -1.55
N THR A 45 5.17 -0.80 -1.70
CA THR A 45 4.25 -0.66 -2.85
C THR A 45 3.54 0.69 -2.82
N LYS A 46 3.14 1.19 -1.64
CA LYS A 46 2.60 2.56 -1.51
C LYS A 46 3.61 3.60 -1.98
N LEU A 47 4.87 3.50 -1.53
CA LEU A 47 5.93 4.42 -1.93
C LEU A 47 6.15 4.39 -3.45
N GLU A 48 6.22 3.20 -4.04
CA GLU A 48 6.39 3.02 -5.48
C GLU A 48 5.24 3.66 -6.26
N LEU A 49 3.99 3.36 -5.90
CA LEU A 49 2.82 3.90 -6.58
C LEU A 49 2.69 5.42 -6.41
N PHE A 50 3.00 5.97 -5.23
CA PHE A 50 2.95 7.42 -5.00
C PHE A 50 4.05 8.15 -5.76
N SER A 51 5.25 7.56 -5.84
CA SER A 51 6.36 8.09 -6.63
C SER A 51 6.01 8.08 -8.11
N LYS A 52 5.50 6.96 -8.62
CA LYS A 52 5.05 6.82 -10.00
C LYS A 52 3.94 7.81 -10.35
N LEU A 53 2.94 7.96 -9.49
CA LEU A 53 1.87 8.94 -9.71
C LEU A 53 2.44 10.36 -9.75
N THR A 54 3.39 10.68 -8.87
CA THR A 54 4.04 12.00 -8.86
C THR A 54 4.78 12.26 -10.18
N GLU A 55 5.53 11.28 -10.70
CA GLU A 55 6.21 11.37 -11.99
C GLU A 55 5.22 11.57 -13.14
N GLU A 56 4.16 10.76 -13.19
CA GLU A 56 3.10 10.87 -14.20
C GLU A 56 2.45 12.27 -14.19
N ILE A 57 2.25 12.87 -13.00
CA ILE A 57 1.69 14.22 -12.84
C ILE A 57 2.67 15.31 -13.31
N ILE A 58 3.98 15.13 -13.08
CA ILE A 58 5.02 16.10 -13.46
C ILE A 58 5.17 16.18 -14.98
N VAL A 59 5.11 15.03 -15.65
CA VAL A 59 5.30 14.93 -17.11
C VAL A 59 4.04 15.33 -17.88
N VAL A 60 2.94 15.67 -17.20
CA VAL A 60 1.71 16.13 -17.84
C VAL A 60 1.99 17.34 -18.73
N ASP A 61 1.71 17.16 -20.02
CA ASP A 61 1.84 18.16 -21.06
C ASP A 61 0.52 18.27 -21.85
N LEU A 62 0.28 19.43 -22.47
CA LEU A 62 -0.95 19.68 -23.21
C LEU A 62 -1.06 18.86 -24.50
N GLU A 63 0.06 18.53 -25.14
CA GLU A 63 0.04 17.80 -26.42
C GLU A 63 -0.43 16.35 -26.25
N ASN A 64 -0.02 15.71 -25.14
CA ASN A 64 -0.31 14.30 -24.85
C ASN A 64 -1.30 14.10 -23.69
N PHE A 65 -2.02 15.15 -23.33
CA PHE A 65 -2.83 15.24 -22.10
C PHE A 65 -3.80 14.07 -21.92
N LYS A 66 -4.52 13.67 -22.97
CA LYS A 66 -5.49 12.56 -22.91
C LYS A 66 -4.85 11.22 -22.58
N THR A 67 -3.68 10.94 -23.17
CA THR A 67 -2.94 9.70 -22.92
C THR A 67 -2.40 9.68 -21.49
N GLN A 68 -1.82 10.80 -21.05
CA GLN A 68 -1.26 10.94 -19.70
C GLN A 68 -2.34 10.84 -18.62
N ILE A 69 -3.52 11.43 -18.83
CA ILE A 69 -4.66 11.23 -17.91
C ILE A 69 -5.04 9.76 -17.77
N LYS A 70 -4.99 8.99 -18.86
CA LYS A 70 -5.30 7.55 -18.82
C LYS A 70 -4.30 6.78 -17.97
N GLU A 71 -3.02 7.17 -18.00
CA GLU A 71 -1.97 6.60 -17.15
C GLU A 71 -2.18 6.97 -15.69
N ILE A 72 -2.39 8.26 -15.41
CA ILE A 72 -2.73 8.76 -14.07
C ILE A 72 -3.94 8.02 -13.49
N LYS A 73 -5.01 7.84 -14.26
CA LYS A 73 -6.20 7.08 -13.84
C LYS A 73 -5.88 5.64 -13.47
N ARG A 74 -5.01 4.97 -14.23
CA ARG A 74 -4.59 3.59 -13.94
C ARG A 74 -3.81 3.52 -12.63
N THR A 75 -2.87 4.43 -12.40
CA THR A 75 -2.07 4.47 -11.18
C THR A 75 -2.94 4.81 -9.97
N CYS A 76 -3.85 5.79 -10.09
CA CYS A 76 -4.85 6.12 -9.08
C CYS A 76 -5.73 4.92 -8.69
N ALA A 77 -6.23 4.15 -9.67
CA ALA A 77 -7.04 2.96 -9.39
C ALA A 77 -6.26 1.90 -8.60
N LYS A 78 -4.98 1.68 -8.92
CA LYS A 78 -4.11 0.78 -8.16
C LYS A 78 -3.92 1.25 -6.72
N ILE A 79 -3.77 2.57 -6.52
CA ILE A 79 -3.64 3.16 -5.19
C ILE A 79 -4.91 2.95 -4.38
N ILE A 80 -6.09 3.24 -4.94
CA ILE A 80 -7.37 3.07 -4.24
C ILE A 80 -7.57 1.61 -3.81
N LEU A 81 -7.25 0.65 -4.69
CA LEU A 81 -7.35 -0.78 -4.35
C LEU A 81 -6.34 -1.21 -3.27
N LEU A 82 -5.16 -0.61 -3.25
CA LEU A 82 -4.10 -0.95 -2.30
C LEU A 82 -4.33 -0.33 -0.93
N VAL A 83 -4.86 0.89 -0.88
CA VAL A 83 -4.89 1.72 0.33
C VAL A 83 -6.31 1.81 0.86
N ASN A 84 -6.53 1.27 2.06
CA ASN A 84 -7.77 1.44 2.80
C ASN A 84 -7.79 2.80 3.55
N ASP A 85 -7.71 3.90 2.80
CA ASP A 85 -7.76 5.27 3.31
C ASP A 85 -8.80 6.08 2.52
N ARG A 86 -9.94 6.31 3.17
CA ARG A 86 -11.07 7.02 2.57
C ARG A 86 -10.77 8.48 2.23
N ASN A 87 -9.88 9.14 2.99
CA ASN A 87 -9.51 10.53 2.71
C ASN A 87 -8.63 10.60 1.45
N LEU A 88 -7.70 9.66 1.31
CA LEU A 88 -6.89 9.52 0.10
C LEU A 88 -7.76 9.18 -1.12
N GLU A 89 -8.70 8.26 -0.98
CA GLU A 89 -9.63 7.88 -2.04
C GLU A 89 -10.44 9.09 -2.53
N ASN A 90 -11.11 9.80 -1.63
CA ASN A 90 -11.86 11.02 -1.97
C ASN A 90 -10.96 12.07 -2.66
N LYS A 91 -9.73 12.26 -2.16
CA LYS A 91 -8.78 13.22 -2.74
C LYS A 91 -8.38 12.83 -4.17
N ILE A 92 -8.16 11.53 -4.41
CA ILE A 92 -7.86 10.99 -5.75
C ILE A 92 -9.06 11.19 -6.67
N GLU A 93 -10.27 10.88 -6.23
CA GLU A 93 -11.48 11.06 -7.03
C GLU A 93 -11.70 12.52 -7.43
N ASP A 94 -11.56 13.45 -6.47
CA ASP A 94 -11.64 14.88 -6.74
C ASP A 94 -10.61 15.35 -7.77
N TYR A 95 -9.38 14.85 -7.64
CA TYR A 95 -8.30 15.13 -8.59
C TYR A 95 -8.64 14.60 -9.99
N LEU A 96 -9.07 13.35 -10.11
CA LEU A 96 -9.47 12.75 -11.38
C LEU A 96 -10.65 13.47 -12.03
N ASN A 97 -11.61 13.92 -11.22
CA ASN A 97 -12.75 14.71 -11.70
C ASN A 97 -12.31 16.05 -12.28
N ARG A 98 -11.34 16.73 -11.65
CA ARG A 98 -10.75 17.97 -12.20
C ARG A 98 -10.00 17.72 -13.50
N LEU A 99 -9.18 16.66 -13.57
CA LEU A 99 -8.49 16.26 -14.81
C LEU A 99 -9.48 15.96 -15.95
N ASN A 100 -10.58 15.28 -15.65
CA ASN A 100 -11.63 15.00 -16.64
C ASN A 100 -12.25 16.30 -17.18
N LYS A 101 -12.55 17.27 -16.30
CA LYS A 101 -13.05 18.59 -16.73
C LYS A 101 -12.05 19.30 -17.65
N PHE A 102 -10.77 19.30 -17.30
CA PHE A 102 -9.73 19.85 -18.18
C PHE A 102 -9.70 19.14 -19.54
N SER A 103 -9.85 17.82 -19.58
CA SER A 103 -9.85 17.03 -20.83
C SER A 103 -11.08 17.28 -21.71
N GLN A 104 -12.15 17.84 -21.17
CA GLN A 104 -13.39 18.16 -21.88
C GLN A 104 -13.41 19.60 -22.42
N ASN A 105 -12.55 20.48 -21.89
CA ASN A 105 -12.47 21.87 -22.33
C ASN A 105 -11.67 21.98 -23.65
N GLU A 106 -12.11 22.86 -24.57
CA GLU A 106 -11.38 23.14 -25.82
C GLU A 106 -10.01 23.76 -25.58
N LYS A 107 -9.88 24.52 -24.48
CA LYS A 107 -8.62 25.11 -24.03
C LYS A 107 -8.39 24.77 -22.56
N ILE A 108 -7.24 24.16 -22.29
CA ILE A 108 -6.81 23.85 -20.93
C ILE A 108 -6.11 25.08 -20.36
N ASP A 109 -6.62 25.60 -19.24
CA ASP A 109 -5.92 26.61 -18.45
C ASP A 109 -4.71 25.96 -17.77
N LYS A 110 -3.51 26.26 -18.28
CA LYS A 110 -2.24 25.75 -17.76
C LYS A 110 -2.04 26.10 -16.29
N ASN A 111 -2.38 27.31 -15.87
CA ASN A 111 -2.16 27.76 -14.49
C ASN A 111 -3.07 26.99 -13.52
N ALA A 112 -4.34 26.82 -13.90
CA ALA A 112 -5.28 26.02 -13.12
C ALA A 112 -4.85 24.54 -13.04
N LEU A 113 -4.39 23.96 -14.15
CA LEU A 113 -3.89 22.59 -14.18
C LEU A 113 -2.65 22.43 -13.28
N THR A 114 -1.67 23.32 -13.40
CA THR A 114 -0.46 23.29 -12.56
C THR A 114 -0.80 23.40 -11.07
N LEU A 115 -1.77 24.23 -10.70
CA LEU A 115 -2.21 24.35 -9.31
C LEU A 115 -2.81 23.04 -8.79
N VAL A 116 -3.68 22.42 -9.57
CA VAL A 116 -4.33 21.14 -9.23
C VAL A 116 -3.29 20.02 -9.10
N ASN A 117 -2.32 19.97 -10.03
CA ASN A 117 -1.21 19.00 -9.99
C ASN A 117 -0.32 19.20 -8.75
N LYS A 118 0.04 20.44 -8.44
CA LYS A 118 0.88 20.77 -7.28
C LYS A 118 0.21 20.42 -5.96
N ASP A 119 -1.09 20.68 -5.84
CA ASP A 119 -1.89 20.30 -4.66
C ASP A 119 -1.89 18.78 -4.46
N MET A 120 -2.09 18.01 -5.53
CA MET A 120 -2.06 16.54 -5.46
C MET A 120 -0.67 16.01 -5.09
N ILE A 121 0.40 16.52 -5.72
CA ILE A 121 1.78 16.14 -5.39
C ILE A 121 2.09 16.44 -3.93
N SER A 122 1.70 17.63 -3.42
CA SER A 122 1.90 17.99 -2.02
C SER A 122 1.17 17.04 -1.08
N TYR A 123 -0.06 16.64 -1.44
CA TYR A 123 -0.83 15.67 -0.66
C TYR A 123 -0.14 14.30 -0.62
N LEU A 124 0.32 13.78 -1.76
CA LEU A 124 1.05 12.50 -1.83
C LEU A 124 2.33 12.54 -1.00
N GLN A 125 3.12 13.61 -1.11
CA GLN A 125 4.36 13.77 -0.36
C GLN A 125 4.15 13.76 1.16
N LYS A 126 3.07 14.35 1.65
CA LYS A 126 2.70 14.28 3.08
C LYS A 126 2.41 12.86 3.53
N ASN A 127 1.79 12.05 2.66
CA ASN A 127 1.47 10.65 2.93
C ASN A 127 2.66 9.70 2.78
N ILE A 128 3.76 10.12 2.12
CA ILE A 128 5.03 9.37 2.05
C ILE A 128 5.88 9.57 3.32
N ARG A 129 5.78 10.73 3.97
CA ARG A 129 6.61 11.10 5.13
C ARG A 129 6.19 10.47 6.47
N LEU A 130 5.16 9.64 6.49
CA LEU A 130 4.67 8.88 7.65
C LEU A 130 5.08 7.40 7.55
#